data_AF-A0A2M7YWI7-F1
#
_entry.id   AF-A0A2M7YWI7-F1
#
_cell.length_a   1.000
_cell.length_b   1.000
_cell.length_c   1.000
_cell.angle_alpha   90.00
_cell.angle_beta   90.00
_cell.angle_gamma   90.00
#
_symmetry.space_group_name_H-M   'P 1'
#
loop_
_entity.id
_entity.type
_entity.pdbx_description
1 polymer ?
#
loop_
_entity_poly.entity_id
_entity_poly.type
_entity_poly.pdbx_seq_one_letter_code
_entity_poly.pdbx_strand_id
1 'polypeptide(L)'
;MKSQSMILTTTLLFVLGLGAAAFARETVKLKDGTTYPDAVLVRLTPATYIIQTTDNLFQVSQDDLAPATLKAAESRPGLAPLISNTYAEVHADGTVTSYFTIPIINRGKKAMTTTRWGLAPWERSHAAGRHYVDDRGVTLTPDYSPGVEKWPAHPQERVQVTLPLAVPLAPGERMTLTGSETAVWIHDTDQGHVFRFPGDYAEDRMVWLKVRMPSGAHVSAMTPAPSASFTHDGHEYLMWRHFFKKGEKFPLEILYTLDGE
;
A
#
# COMPACT_ATOMS: atom_id res chain seq x y z
N MET A 1 12.78 54.94 11.70
CA MET A 1 12.29 53.60 12.13
C MET A 1 11.90 52.82 10.89
N LYS A 2 12.77 51.91 10.41
CA LYS A 2 12.48 50.98 9.32
C LYS A 2 12.52 49.57 9.92
N SER A 3 11.36 48.93 9.98
CA SER A 3 11.21 47.54 10.42
C SER A 3 11.71 46.62 9.30
N GLN A 4 12.78 45.87 9.56
CA GLN A 4 13.24 44.81 8.67
C GLN A 4 12.50 43.51 9.03
N SER A 5 11.57 43.10 8.19
CA SER A 5 10.93 41.79 8.27
C SER A 5 11.92 40.72 7.81
N MET A 6 12.48 39.98 8.77
CA MET A 6 13.35 38.83 8.55
C MET A 6 12.47 37.62 8.21
N ILE A 7 12.35 37.29 6.92
CA ILE A 7 11.72 36.05 6.45
C ILE A 7 12.73 34.93 6.69
N LEU A 8 12.54 34.18 7.77
CA LEU A 8 13.32 32.99 8.09
C LEU A 8 12.77 31.80 7.29
N THR A 9 13.21 31.68 6.03
CA THR A 9 12.93 30.50 5.20
C THR A 9 13.66 29.31 5.80
N THR A 10 12.97 28.55 6.66
CA THR A 10 13.50 27.31 7.22
C THR A 10 13.37 26.22 6.17
N THR A 11 14.40 26.07 5.34
CA THR A 11 14.53 24.94 4.40
C THR A 11 14.70 23.67 5.22
N LEU A 12 13.59 22.97 5.48
CA LEU A 12 13.62 21.65 6.08
C LEU A 12 14.08 20.66 5.00
N LEU A 13 15.39 20.50 4.90
CA LEU A 13 16.03 19.45 4.12
C LEU A 13 15.70 18.10 4.78
N PHE A 14 14.61 17.46 4.37
CA PHE A 14 14.39 16.05 4.70
C PHE A 14 14.90 15.20 3.55
N VAL A 15 15.89 14.39 3.90
CA VAL A 15 16.64 13.45 3.07
C VAL A 15 15.66 12.48 2.37
N LEU A 16 15.25 12.80 1.14
CA LEU A 16 14.69 11.84 0.19
C LEU A 16 15.83 11.36 -0.71
N GLY A 17 16.73 10.59 -0.12
CA GLY A 17 17.94 10.13 -0.78
C GLY A 17 18.68 9.08 0.04
N LEU A 18 17.94 8.21 0.72
CA LEU A 18 18.52 6.96 1.23
C LEU A 18 18.30 5.91 0.15
N GLY A 19 19.42 5.44 -0.40
CA GLY A 19 19.47 4.51 -1.51
C GLY A 19 18.57 3.31 -1.27
N ALA A 20 17.99 2.79 -2.35
CA ALA A 20 17.27 1.53 -2.34
C ALA A 20 18.19 0.45 -1.74
N ALA A 21 17.98 0.12 -0.46
CA ALA A 21 18.42 -1.16 0.06
C ALA A 21 17.59 -2.18 -0.72
N ALA A 22 18.18 -2.73 -1.78
CA ALA A 22 17.51 -3.71 -2.60
C ALA A 22 17.15 -4.89 -1.69
N PHE A 23 15.86 -5.08 -1.43
CA PHE A 23 15.32 -6.37 -1.01
C PHE A 23 15.60 -7.35 -2.15
N ALA A 24 16.77 -7.98 -2.11
CA ALA A 24 17.18 -9.01 -3.03
C ALA A 24 16.55 -10.33 -2.59
N ARG A 25 16.12 -11.14 -3.56
CA ARG A 25 15.77 -12.52 -3.28
C ARG A 25 17.01 -13.27 -2.81
N GLU A 26 16.86 -14.04 -1.75
CA GLU A 26 17.95 -14.69 -1.04
C GLU A 26 17.52 -16.02 -0.45
N THR A 27 18.49 -16.78 0.06
CA THR A 27 18.21 -17.98 0.83
C THR A 27 17.94 -17.61 2.29
N VAL A 28 16.69 -17.76 2.73
CA VAL A 28 16.26 -17.54 4.11
C VAL A 28 16.27 -18.88 4.85
N LYS A 29 16.97 -18.95 5.99
CA LYS A 29 17.02 -20.16 6.83
C LYS A 29 16.34 -19.90 8.18
N LEU A 30 15.52 -20.86 8.60
CA LEU A 30 14.91 -20.90 9.92
C LEU A 30 15.75 -21.75 10.89
N LYS A 31 15.53 -21.59 12.20
CA LYS A 31 16.22 -22.35 13.25
C LYS A 31 15.88 -23.84 13.26
N ASP A 32 14.68 -24.20 12.80
CA ASP A 32 14.24 -25.59 12.67
C ASP A 32 14.91 -26.32 11.49
N GLY A 33 15.73 -25.63 10.69
CA GLY A 33 16.42 -26.15 9.52
C GLY A 33 15.68 -25.91 8.20
N THR A 34 14.44 -25.42 8.25
CA THR A 34 13.67 -25.04 7.06
C THR A 34 14.40 -23.97 6.27
N THR A 35 14.44 -24.14 4.94
CA THR A 35 15.14 -23.23 4.03
C THR A 35 14.21 -22.81 2.90
N TYR A 36 14.11 -21.49 2.69
CA TYR A 36 13.39 -20.88 1.57
C TYR A 36 14.42 -20.30 0.60
N PRO A 37 14.73 -20.98 -0.51
CA PRO A 37 15.54 -20.39 -1.57
C PRO A 37 14.75 -19.29 -2.30
N ASP A 38 15.45 -18.29 -2.82
CA ASP A 38 14.88 -17.21 -3.65
C ASP A 38 13.72 -16.43 -2.98
N ALA A 39 13.80 -16.25 -1.67
CA ALA A 39 12.79 -15.56 -0.87
C ALA A 39 13.18 -14.11 -0.59
N VAL A 40 12.19 -13.25 -0.41
CA VAL A 40 12.36 -11.88 0.09
C VAL A 40 12.12 -11.89 1.61
N LEU A 41 13.12 -11.48 2.38
CA LEU A 41 13.01 -11.29 3.83
C LEU A 41 12.83 -9.80 4.15
N VAL A 42 11.69 -9.47 4.76
CA VAL A 42 11.33 -8.10 5.12
C VAL A 42 11.13 -8.00 6.62
N ARG A 43 11.78 -7.04 7.26
CA ARG A 43 11.55 -6.71 8.67
C ARG A 43 10.29 -5.85 8.81
N LEU A 44 9.30 -6.30 9.58
CA LEU A 44 8.10 -5.52 9.90
C LEU A 44 8.29 -4.69 11.18
N THR A 45 8.81 -5.34 12.22
CA THR A 45 9.09 -4.73 13.53
C THR A 45 10.45 -5.22 14.02
N PRO A 46 10.97 -4.71 15.16
CA PRO A 46 12.18 -5.28 15.74
C PRO A 46 12.13 -6.80 15.94
N ALA A 47 10.95 -7.36 16.25
CA ALA A 47 10.75 -8.76 16.61
C ALA A 47 10.02 -9.60 15.53
N THR A 48 9.63 -9.02 14.40
CA THR A 48 8.75 -9.69 13.42
C THR A 48 9.24 -9.47 11.99
N TYR A 49 9.26 -10.55 11.22
CA TYR A 49 9.69 -10.59 9.83
C TYR A 49 8.65 -11.27 8.94
N ILE A 50 8.75 -10.99 7.64
CA ILE A 50 8.00 -11.66 6.58
C ILE A 50 8.97 -12.33 5.63
N ILE A 51 8.65 -13.55 5.27
CA ILE A 51 9.32 -14.31 4.21
C ILE A 51 8.33 -14.43 3.06
N GLN A 52 8.64 -13.80 1.93
CA GLN A 52 7.85 -13.91 0.69
C GLN A 52 8.61 -14.75 -0.32
N THR A 53 8.09 -15.93 -0.65
CA THR A 53 8.54 -16.74 -1.79
C THR A 53 7.73 -16.35 -3.04
N THR A 54 7.91 -17.07 -4.14
CA THR A 54 7.06 -16.92 -5.34
C THR A 54 5.59 -17.21 -5.03
N ASP A 55 5.34 -18.22 -4.19
CA ASP A 55 3.99 -18.77 -4.01
C ASP A 55 3.40 -18.50 -2.62
N ASN A 56 4.22 -18.13 -1.65
CA ASN A 56 3.80 -18.07 -0.25
C ASN A 56 4.33 -16.84 0.47
N LEU A 57 3.61 -16.41 1.50
CA LEU A 57 4.02 -15.37 2.42
C LEU A 57 3.84 -15.84 3.86
N PHE A 58 4.95 -15.87 4.60
CA PHE A 58 5.01 -16.33 5.99
C PHE A 58 5.37 -15.18 6.91
N GLN A 59 4.71 -15.08 8.06
CA GLN A 59 5.14 -14.22 9.15
C GLN A 59 5.88 -15.04 10.19
N VAL A 60 7.08 -14.61 10.54
CA VAL A 60 7.95 -15.29 11.51
C VAL A 60 8.44 -14.29 12.56
N SER A 61 8.71 -14.78 13.76
CA SER A 61 9.39 -14.01 14.79
C SER A 61 10.90 -13.95 14.52
N GLN A 62 11.60 -13.01 15.15
CA GLN A 62 13.08 -13.00 15.14
C GLN A 62 13.67 -14.31 15.69
N ASP A 63 12.94 -14.97 16.60
CA ASP A 63 13.40 -16.18 17.26
C ASP A 63 13.29 -17.41 16.37
N ASP A 64 12.54 -17.33 15.27
CA ASP A 64 12.43 -18.41 14.28
C ASP A 64 13.57 -18.35 13.25
N LEU A 65 14.23 -17.19 13.07
CA LEU A 65 15.29 -17.02 12.07
C LEU A 65 16.61 -17.63 12.54
N ALA A 66 17.30 -18.33 11.63
CA ALA A 66 18.66 -18.80 11.89
C ALA A 66 19.58 -17.59 12.19
N PRO A 67 20.56 -17.69 13.12
CA PRO A 67 21.37 -16.55 13.55
C PRO A 67 22.07 -15.80 12.41
N ALA A 68 22.54 -16.51 11.38
CA ALA A 68 23.16 -15.90 10.21
C ALA A 68 22.16 -15.08 9.38
N THR A 69 20.95 -15.61 9.18
CA THR A 69 19.85 -14.93 8.47
C THR A 69 19.38 -13.70 9.24
N LEU A 70 19.19 -13.80 10.56
CA LEU A 70 18.82 -12.66 11.40
C LEU A 70 19.87 -11.54 11.32
N LYS A 71 21.16 -11.86 11.49
CA LYS A 71 22.26 -10.90 11.40
C LYS A 71 22.30 -10.19 10.05
N ALA A 72 22.06 -10.92 8.94
CA ALA A 72 22.01 -10.35 7.61
C ALA A 72 20.79 -9.45 7.38
N ALA A 73 19.66 -9.75 8.03
CA ALA A 73 18.46 -8.93 7.97
C ALA A 73 18.60 -7.63 8.78
N GLU A 74 19.20 -7.70 9.97
CA GLU A 74 19.42 -6.56 10.86
C GLU A 74 20.46 -5.56 10.35
N SER A 75 21.41 -6.02 9.53
CA SER A 75 22.42 -5.15 8.92
C SER A 75 21.87 -4.29 7.77
N ARG A 76 20.64 -4.54 7.31
CA ARG A 76 20.00 -3.75 6.24
C ARG A 76 19.39 -2.48 6.82
N PRO A 77 19.68 -1.30 6.24
CA PRO A 77 18.97 -0.08 6.55
C PRO A 77 17.56 -0.12 5.93
N GLY A 78 16.68 -0.96 6.47
CA GLY A 78 15.30 -1.06 6.04
C GLY A 78 14.41 -0.15 6.88
N LEU A 79 13.71 0.78 6.24
CA LEU A 79 12.49 1.32 6.84
C LEU A 79 11.45 0.21 6.84
N ALA A 80 10.76 0.02 7.96
CA ALA A 80 9.60 -0.87 8.00
C ALA A 80 8.62 -0.44 6.87
N PRO A 81 8.11 -1.39 6.07
CA PRO A 81 7.24 -1.05 4.95
C PRO A 81 5.97 -0.36 5.43
N LEU A 82 5.38 0.46 4.57
CA LEU A 82 4.04 0.97 4.84
C LEU A 82 3.07 -0.21 4.82
N ILE A 83 2.26 -0.37 5.86
CA ILE A 83 1.23 -1.40 5.91
C ILE A 83 -0.09 -0.76 5.46
N SER A 84 -0.65 -1.26 4.38
CA SER A 84 -1.96 -0.85 3.86
C SER A 84 -2.95 -1.99 4.03
N ASN A 85 -4.02 -1.75 4.75
CA ASN A 85 -5.19 -2.62 4.71
C ASN A 85 -6.15 -2.04 3.69
N THR A 86 -6.50 -2.83 2.69
CA THR A 86 -7.36 -2.43 1.58
C THR A 86 -8.52 -3.41 1.50
N TYR A 87 -9.74 -2.88 1.43
CA TYR A 87 -10.96 -3.61 1.14
C TYR A 87 -11.52 -3.08 -0.16
N ALA A 88 -11.61 -3.92 -1.19
CA ALA A 88 -12.19 -3.59 -2.48
C ALA A 88 -13.56 -4.27 -2.61
N GLU A 89 -14.56 -3.49 -2.97
CA GLU A 89 -15.92 -3.94 -3.21
C GLU A 89 -16.19 -3.87 -4.70
N VAL A 90 -16.31 -5.04 -5.33
CA VAL A 90 -16.58 -5.18 -6.76
C VAL A 90 -18.10 -5.17 -6.95
N HIS A 91 -18.58 -4.25 -7.78
CA HIS A 91 -20.00 -4.03 -8.05
C HIS A 91 -20.42 -4.69 -9.36
N ALA A 92 -21.70 -5.08 -9.44
CA ALA A 92 -22.27 -5.67 -10.66
C ALA A 92 -22.35 -4.67 -11.83
N ASP A 93 -22.24 -3.37 -11.57
CA ASP A 93 -22.29 -2.31 -12.58
C ASP A 93 -20.93 -2.03 -13.26
N GLY A 94 -19.91 -2.87 -13.00
CA GLY A 94 -18.58 -2.69 -13.57
C GLY A 94 -17.69 -1.71 -12.80
N THR A 95 -18.12 -1.21 -11.63
CA THR A 95 -17.31 -0.35 -10.77
C THR A 95 -16.71 -1.10 -9.58
N VAL A 96 -15.68 -0.50 -8.98
CA VAL A 96 -15.06 -0.98 -7.75
C VAL A 96 -14.98 0.17 -6.77
N THR A 97 -15.45 -0.04 -5.55
CA THR A 97 -15.20 0.88 -4.42
C THR A 97 -14.12 0.31 -3.52
N SER A 98 -12.98 0.99 -3.45
CA SER A 98 -11.87 0.63 -2.58
C SER A 98 -11.86 1.49 -1.34
N TYR A 99 -11.66 0.84 -0.20
CA TYR A 99 -11.43 1.45 1.10
C TYR A 99 -10.04 1.06 1.55
N PHE A 100 -9.27 1.99 2.10
CA PHE A 100 -7.91 1.71 2.55
C PHE A 100 -7.57 2.47 3.82
N THR A 101 -6.72 1.90 4.66
CA THR A 101 -6.21 2.56 5.87
C THR A 101 -4.72 2.83 5.75
N ILE A 102 -4.29 4.04 6.12
CA ILE A 102 -2.89 4.46 6.14
C ILE A 102 -2.51 4.77 7.60
N PRO A 103 -1.65 3.96 8.25
CA PRO A 103 -1.15 4.27 9.57
C PRO A 103 -0.14 5.41 9.49
N ILE A 104 -0.35 6.46 10.28
CA ILE A 104 0.52 7.63 10.34
C ILE A 104 1.15 7.69 11.73
N ILE A 105 2.47 7.89 11.78
CA ILE A 105 3.22 8.05 13.02
C ILE A 105 4.09 9.30 12.90
N ASN A 106 3.97 10.23 13.85
CA ASN A 106 4.90 11.34 13.93
C ASN A 106 6.23 10.87 14.55
N ARG A 107 7.21 10.52 13.71
CA ARG A 107 8.56 10.15 14.15
C ARG A 107 9.49 11.36 14.37
N GLY A 108 8.98 12.57 14.16
CA GLY A 108 9.74 13.82 14.28
C GLY A 108 9.89 14.28 15.73
N LYS A 109 10.64 15.38 15.91
CA LYS A 109 10.82 16.06 17.21
C LYS A 109 9.82 17.19 17.45
N LYS A 110 8.96 17.48 16.47
CA LYS A 110 7.98 18.58 16.48
C LYS A 110 6.60 18.04 16.18
N ALA A 111 5.56 18.79 16.54
CA ALA A 111 4.20 18.47 16.12
C ALA A 111 4.11 18.42 14.58
N MET A 112 3.42 17.40 14.07
CA MET A 112 3.19 17.21 12.65
C MET A 112 1.79 17.70 12.31
N THR A 113 1.70 18.67 11.41
CA THR A 113 0.44 19.29 10.97
C THR A 113 0.00 18.85 9.58
N THR A 114 0.88 18.17 8.85
CA THR A 114 0.61 17.64 7.51
C THR A 114 1.28 16.29 7.36
N THR A 115 0.66 15.38 6.63
CA THR A 115 1.28 14.15 6.15
C THR A 115 1.48 14.22 4.63
N ARG A 116 2.47 13.48 4.10
CA ARG A 116 2.80 13.49 2.68
C ARG A 116 3.20 12.10 2.20
N TRP A 117 2.78 11.74 0.99
CA TRP A 117 3.19 10.51 0.31
C TRP A 117 3.14 10.70 -1.22
N GLY A 118 3.66 9.73 -1.98
CA GLY A 118 3.61 9.75 -3.44
C GLY A 118 2.44 8.96 -4.00
N LEU A 119 1.85 9.44 -5.10
CA LEU A 119 1.00 8.69 -6.03
C LEU A 119 1.85 8.15 -7.17
N ALA A 120 1.67 6.87 -7.50
CA ALA A 120 2.15 6.31 -8.75
C ALA A 120 1.38 6.90 -9.95
N PRO A 121 1.95 6.88 -11.17
CA PRO A 121 1.30 7.43 -12.35
C PRO A 121 -0.12 6.89 -12.61
N TRP A 122 -0.35 5.60 -12.37
CA TRP A 122 -1.66 4.97 -12.57
C TRP A 122 -2.70 5.40 -11.51
N GLU A 123 -2.28 5.85 -10.32
CA GLU A 123 -3.19 6.30 -9.27
C GLU A 123 -3.81 7.67 -9.55
N ARG A 124 -3.24 8.42 -10.51
CA ARG A 124 -3.63 9.80 -10.80
C ARG A 124 -5.07 9.93 -11.27
N SER A 125 -5.52 9.06 -12.17
CA SER A 125 -6.91 9.06 -12.67
C SER A 125 -7.94 8.90 -11.54
N HIS A 126 -7.53 8.34 -10.39
CA HIS A 126 -8.41 8.10 -9.25
C HIS A 126 -8.41 9.24 -8.22
N ALA A 127 -7.43 10.15 -8.29
CA ALA A 127 -7.24 11.19 -7.28
C ALA A 127 -8.48 12.07 -7.04
N ALA A 128 -9.23 12.40 -8.10
CA ALA A 128 -10.45 13.20 -7.98
C ALA A 128 -11.58 12.50 -7.21
N GLY A 129 -11.60 11.18 -7.19
CA GLY A 129 -12.59 10.37 -6.47
C GLY A 129 -12.13 9.92 -5.07
N ARG A 130 -10.93 10.35 -4.62
CA ARG A 130 -10.41 9.97 -3.30
C ARG A 130 -11.01 10.83 -2.20
N HIS A 131 -11.58 10.15 -1.22
CA HIS A 131 -12.03 10.74 0.04
C HIS A 131 -11.11 10.29 1.16
N TYR A 132 -10.82 11.18 2.10
CA TYR A 132 -9.96 10.90 3.25
C TYR A 132 -10.66 11.34 4.54
N VAL A 133 -10.63 10.50 5.55
CA VAL A 133 -11.26 10.72 6.86
C VAL A 133 -10.27 10.31 7.95
N ASP A 134 -10.07 11.18 8.96
CA ASP A 134 -9.24 10.84 10.11
C ASP A 134 -9.97 9.92 11.11
N ASP A 135 -9.26 9.49 12.15
CA ASP A 135 -9.81 8.64 13.22
C ASP A 135 -10.89 9.32 14.09
N ARG A 136 -11.09 10.63 13.92
CA ARG A 136 -12.17 11.41 14.56
C ARG A 136 -13.37 11.61 13.63
N GLY A 137 -13.33 11.08 12.41
CA GLY A 137 -14.40 11.25 11.42
C GLY A 137 -14.33 12.57 10.64
N VAL A 138 -13.23 13.33 10.73
CA VAL A 138 -13.07 14.59 10.01
C VAL A 138 -12.60 14.30 8.58
N THR A 139 -13.34 14.82 7.60
CA THR A 139 -12.94 14.76 6.18
C THR A 139 -11.77 15.70 5.92
N LEU A 140 -10.73 15.17 5.28
CA LEU A 140 -9.51 15.91 4.94
C LEU A 140 -9.42 16.08 3.41
N THR A 141 -9.03 17.28 2.98
CA THR A 141 -8.88 17.61 1.54
C THR A 141 -7.40 17.54 1.15
N PRO A 142 -7.02 16.65 0.21
CA PRO A 142 -5.65 16.55 -0.27
C PRO A 142 -5.28 17.73 -1.17
N ASP A 143 -4.02 18.13 -1.09
CA ASP A 143 -3.34 18.99 -2.07
C ASP A 143 -2.33 18.15 -2.87
N TYR A 144 -2.12 18.50 -4.13
CA TYR A 144 -1.28 17.76 -5.06
C TYR A 144 -0.17 18.64 -5.62
N SER A 145 1.06 18.10 -5.63
CA SER A 145 2.21 18.75 -6.24
C SER A 145 2.89 17.83 -7.26
N PRO A 146 2.96 18.21 -8.56
CA PRO A 146 2.35 19.41 -9.13
C PRO A 146 0.81 19.37 -9.08
N GLY A 147 0.17 20.53 -9.23
CA GLY A 147 -1.30 20.63 -9.33
C GLY A 147 -1.86 19.76 -10.46
N VAL A 148 -3.10 19.28 -10.29
CA VAL A 148 -3.75 18.30 -11.17
C VAL A 148 -3.75 18.74 -12.64
N GLU A 149 -3.93 20.03 -12.89
CA GLU A 149 -3.94 20.64 -14.22
C GLU A 149 -2.61 20.52 -14.97
N LYS A 150 -1.50 20.25 -14.27
CA LYS A 150 -0.16 20.13 -14.84
C LYS A 150 0.25 18.67 -15.09
N TRP A 151 -0.54 17.70 -14.64
CA TRP A 151 -0.18 16.28 -14.77
C TRP A 151 0.02 15.79 -16.21
N PRO A 152 -0.73 16.27 -17.24
CA PRO A 152 -0.50 15.87 -18.63
C PRO A 152 0.91 16.19 -19.14
N ALA A 153 1.56 17.23 -18.60
CA ALA A 153 2.94 17.58 -18.97
C ALA A 153 3.99 16.65 -18.32
N HIS A 154 3.58 15.84 -17.34
CA HIS A 154 4.46 15.02 -16.52
C HIS A 154 3.90 13.59 -16.35
N PRO A 155 3.56 12.85 -17.43
CA PRO A 155 2.74 11.64 -17.35
C PRO A 155 3.37 10.49 -16.58
N GLN A 156 4.70 10.45 -16.47
CA GLN A 156 5.46 9.40 -15.77
C GLN A 156 5.92 9.80 -14.37
N GLU A 157 5.71 11.06 -13.98
CA GLU A 157 6.22 11.53 -12.69
C GLU A 157 5.38 10.96 -11.53
N ARG A 158 5.96 10.95 -10.34
CA ARG A 158 5.19 10.67 -9.12
C ARG A 158 4.62 11.98 -8.61
N VAL A 159 3.35 12.00 -8.22
CA VAL A 159 2.70 13.20 -7.66
C VAL A 159 2.79 13.12 -6.15
N GLN A 160 3.20 14.20 -5.50
CA GLN A 160 3.15 14.27 -4.05
C GLN A 160 1.73 14.64 -3.60
N VAL A 161 1.12 13.82 -2.75
CA VAL A 161 -0.06 14.17 -1.97
C VAL A 161 0.40 14.84 -0.70
N THR A 162 -0.18 15.98 -0.36
CA THR A 162 -0.06 16.63 0.93
C THR A 162 -1.43 16.70 1.56
N LEU A 163 -1.60 16.10 2.74
CA LEU A 163 -2.87 16.12 3.46
C LEU A 163 -2.70 16.90 4.76
N PRO A 164 -3.35 18.07 4.92
CA PRO A 164 -3.42 18.77 6.19
C PRO A 164 -4.17 17.93 7.23
N LEU A 165 -3.61 17.82 8.43
CA LEU A 165 -4.25 17.10 9.54
C LEU A 165 -5.20 18.05 10.28
N ALA A 166 -6.40 17.58 10.62
CA ALA A 166 -7.36 18.36 11.41
C ALA A 166 -6.83 18.67 12.82
N VAL A 167 -6.09 17.72 13.42
CA VAL A 167 -5.39 17.87 14.69
C VAL A 167 -3.91 17.55 14.50
N PRO A 168 -2.98 18.41 14.95
CA PRO A 168 -1.56 18.10 14.90
C PRO A 168 -1.21 16.86 15.74
N LEU A 169 -0.34 15.99 15.23
CA LEU A 169 0.18 14.86 15.99
C LEU A 169 1.44 15.27 16.76
N ALA A 170 1.49 14.99 18.06
CA ALA A 170 2.70 15.15 18.88
C ALA A 170 3.79 14.13 18.49
N PRO A 171 5.08 14.39 18.82
CA PRO A 171 6.15 13.39 18.65
C PRO A 171 5.80 12.03 19.28
N GLY A 172 5.89 10.96 18.49
CA GLY A 172 5.57 9.59 18.89
C GLY A 172 4.08 9.22 18.76
N GLU A 173 3.18 10.18 18.58
CA GLU A 173 1.75 9.95 18.41
C GLU A 173 1.45 9.24 17.08
N ARG A 174 0.36 8.47 17.09
CA ARG A 174 -0.13 7.70 15.94
C ARG A 174 -1.57 8.07 15.65
N MET A 175 -1.93 8.05 14.38
CA MET A 175 -3.31 8.11 13.93
C MET A 175 -3.51 7.13 12.77
N THR A 176 -4.77 6.80 12.49
CA THR A 176 -5.14 6.06 11.29
C THR A 176 -5.92 6.98 10.37
N LEU A 177 -5.50 7.06 9.12
CA LEU A 177 -6.25 7.72 8.07
C LEU A 177 -7.03 6.66 7.30
N THR A 178 -8.33 6.86 7.12
CA THR A 178 -9.15 6.05 6.23
C THR A 178 -9.33 6.80 4.91
N GLY A 179 -9.08 6.12 3.80
CA GLY A 179 -9.36 6.62 2.46
C GLY A 179 -10.36 5.73 1.72
N SER A 180 -11.08 6.29 0.77
CA SER A 180 -11.91 5.53 -0.15
C SER A 180 -11.92 6.14 -1.54
N GLU A 181 -12.14 5.32 -2.56
CA GLU A 181 -12.33 5.74 -3.95
C GLU A 181 -13.23 4.77 -4.70
N THR A 182 -14.00 5.28 -5.67
CA THR A 182 -14.75 4.46 -6.62
C THR A 182 -14.19 4.68 -8.02
N ALA A 183 -13.85 3.58 -8.70
CA ALA A 183 -13.23 3.62 -10.03
C ALA A 183 -13.63 2.42 -10.88
N VAL A 184 -13.46 2.54 -12.20
CA VAL A 184 -13.60 1.42 -13.13
C VAL A 184 -12.27 0.68 -13.19
N TRP A 185 -12.20 -0.49 -12.55
CA TRP A 185 -11.05 -1.41 -12.55
C TRP A 185 -11.38 -2.76 -13.18
N ILE A 186 -12.52 -2.83 -13.86
CA ILE A 186 -13.01 -4.01 -14.55
C ILE A 186 -12.78 -3.85 -16.05
N HIS A 187 -12.27 -4.90 -16.67
CA HIS A 187 -12.11 -5.01 -18.11
C HIS A 187 -12.97 -6.17 -18.61
N ASP A 188 -13.81 -5.90 -19.61
CA ASP A 188 -14.60 -6.94 -20.26
C ASP A 188 -13.75 -7.70 -21.28
N THR A 189 -13.93 -9.01 -21.29
CA THR A 189 -13.27 -9.96 -22.21
C THR A 189 -14.32 -10.88 -22.82
N ASP A 190 -13.93 -11.66 -23.82
CA ASP A 190 -14.76 -12.73 -24.38
C ASP A 190 -15.07 -13.86 -23.37
N GLN A 191 -14.30 -13.95 -22.28
CA GLN A 191 -14.42 -14.97 -21.25
C GLN A 191 -15.15 -14.48 -19.99
N GLY A 192 -15.56 -13.21 -19.94
CA GLY A 192 -16.16 -12.57 -18.78
C GLY A 192 -15.44 -11.29 -18.35
N HIS A 193 -15.55 -10.94 -17.08
CA HIS A 193 -15.01 -9.73 -16.49
C HIS A 193 -13.69 -9.98 -15.78
N VAL A 194 -12.72 -9.08 -15.98
CA VAL A 194 -11.42 -9.10 -15.31
C VAL A 194 -11.31 -7.90 -14.38
N PHE A 195 -11.37 -8.16 -13.08
CA PHE A 195 -10.94 -7.21 -12.07
C PHE A 195 -9.41 -7.22 -12.00
N ARG A 196 -8.75 -6.06 -12.11
CA ARG A 196 -7.29 -5.92 -11.97
C ARG A 196 -6.92 -4.91 -10.89
N PHE A 197 -6.22 -5.39 -9.86
CA PHE A 197 -5.57 -4.56 -8.86
C PHE A 197 -4.09 -4.36 -9.24
N PRO A 198 -3.62 -3.14 -9.59
CA PRO A 198 -2.34 -2.96 -10.29
C PRO A 198 -1.08 -3.37 -9.52
N GLY A 199 -1.08 -3.17 -8.19
CA GLY A 199 0.06 -3.55 -7.35
C GLY A 199 1.37 -2.81 -7.68
N ASP A 200 1.33 -1.51 -8.04
CA ASP A 200 2.52 -0.67 -8.30
C ASP A 200 2.56 0.53 -7.35
N TYR A 201 3.42 0.49 -6.34
CA TYR A 201 3.45 1.50 -5.29
C TYR A 201 4.69 2.41 -5.34
N ALA A 202 4.53 3.64 -4.85
CA ALA A 202 5.60 4.63 -4.77
C ALA A 202 6.65 4.37 -3.68
N GLU A 203 6.35 3.45 -2.77
CA GLU A 203 7.15 3.06 -1.62
C GLU A 203 6.99 1.56 -1.39
N ASP A 204 7.93 0.96 -0.68
CA ASP A 204 7.81 -0.44 -0.26
C ASP A 204 6.56 -0.59 0.62
N ARG A 205 5.67 -1.51 0.26
CA ARG A 205 4.34 -1.61 0.86
C ARG A 205 3.97 -3.07 1.13
N MET A 206 3.55 -3.34 2.36
CA MET A 206 2.81 -4.55 2.68
C MET A 206 1.33 -4.26 2.48
N VAL A 207 0.67 -5.00 1.60
CA VAL A 207 -0.75 -4.82 1.30
C VAL A 207 -1.51 -6.05 1.79
N TRP A 208 -2.55 -5.78 2.56
CA TRP A 208 -3.58 -6.74 2.92
C TRP A 208 -4.80 -6.36 2.11
N LEU A 209 -5.05 -7.06 1.00
CA LEU A 209 -6.19 -6.82 0.13
C LEU A 209 -7.27 -7.84 0.45
N LYS A 210 -8.48 -7.35 0.74
CA LYS A 210 -9.70 -8.14 0.76
C LYS A 210 -10.59 -7.65 -0.37
N VAL A 211 -11.02 -8.55 -1.24
CA VAL A 211 -11.95 -8.25 -2.33
C VAL A 211 -13.28 -8.92 -2.01
N ARG A 212 -14.38 -8.19 -2.05
CA ARG A 212 -15.74 -8.74 -2.06
C ARG A 212 -16.26 -8.74 -3.49
N MET A 213 -16.58 -9.92 -3.99
CA MET A 213 -17.20 -10.09 -5.31
C MET A 213 -18.70 -9.72 -5.25
N PRO A 214 -19.30 -9.26 -6.35
CA PRO A 214 -20.74 -9.04 -6.41
C PRO A 214 -21.50 -10.35 -6.19
N SER A 215 -22.74 -10.26 -5.73
CA SER A 215 -23.59 -11.44 -5.55
C SER A 215 -23.81 -12.12 -6.91
N GLY A 216 -23.76 -13.46 -6.94
CA GLY A 216 -23.89 -14.23 -8.18
C GLY A 216 -22.65 -14.23 -9.07
N ALA A 217 -21.51 -13.72 -8.58
CA ALA A 217 -20.24 -13.86 -9.27
C ALA A 217 -19.72 -15.30 -9.23
N HIS A 218 -19.26 -15.81 -10.37
CA HIS A 218 -18.55 -17.08 -10.49
C HIS A 218 -17.10 -16.81 -10.86
N VAL A 219 -16.19 -16.97 -9.90
CA VAL A 219 -14.75 -16.79 -10.13
C VAL A 219 -14.18 -18.00 -10.87
N SER A 220 -13.63 -17.79 -12.06
CA SER A 220 -13.08 -18.85 -12.91
C SER A 220 -11.56 -18.91 -12.89
N ALA A 221 -10.87 -17.78 -12.66
CA ALA A 221 -9.42 -17.73 -12.50
C ALA A 221 -8.97 -16.59 -11.59
N MET A 222 -7.85 -16.80 -10.90
CA MET A 222 -7.20 -15.80 -10.05
C MET A 222 -5.68 -15.89 -10.18
N THR A 223 -5.02 -14.75 -10.37
CA THR A 223 -3.55 -14.70 -10.44
C THR A 223 -3.01 -13.50 -9.67
N PRO A 224 -2.10 -13.71 -8.70
CA PRO A 224 -1.75 -14.98 -8.08
C PRO A 224 -2.93 -15.54 -7.25
N ALA A 225 -2.81 -16.79 -6.80
CA ALA A 225 -3.78 -17.39 -5.89
C ALA A 225 -3.91 -16.57 -4.58
N PRO A 226 -5.13 -16.36 -4.07
CA PRO A 226 -5.33 -15.68 -2.79
C PRO A 226 -4.80 -16.52 -1.63
N SER A 227 -4.40 -15.85 -0.55
CA SER A 227 -4.02 -16.48 0.71
C SER A 227 -5.20 -17.12 1.44
N ALA A 228 -6.42 -16.65 1.17
CA ALA A 228 -7.66 -17.25 1.64
C ALA A 228 -8.83 -16.85 0.74
N SER A 229 -9.81 -17.74 0.62
CA SER A 229 -11.13 -17.45 0.05
C SER A 229 -12.23 -18.02 0.94
N PHE A 230 -13.37 -17.34 1.01
CA PHE A 230 -14.55 -17.82 1.72
C PHE A 230 -15.82 -17.09 1.25
N THR A 231 -16.98 -17.70 1.49
CA THR A 231 -18.28 -17.08 1.22
C THR A 231 -18.87 -16.53 2.52
N HIS A 232 -19.40 -15.32 2.49
CA HIS A 232 -20.14 -14.71 3.60
C HIS A 232 -21.26 -13.83 3.06
N ASP A 233 -22.47 -13.96 3.63
CA ASP A 233 -23.66 -13.21 3.24
C ASP A 233 -23.94 -13.22 1.71
N GLY A 234 -23.71 -14.36 1.05
CA GLY A 234 -23.94 -14.53 -0.39
C GLY A 234 -22.85 -13.94 -1.29
N HIS A 235 -21.78 -13.39 -0.72
CA HIS A 235 -20.64 -12.84 -1.46
C HIS A 235 -19.40 -13.72 -1.30
N GLU A 236 -18.64 -13.88 -2.38
CA GLU A 236 -17.29 -14.44 -2.32
C GLU A 236 -16.30 -13.37 -1.88
N TYR A 237 -15.46 -13.72 -0.90
CA TYR A 237 -14.38 -12.90 -0.40
C TYR A 237 -13.04 -13.53 -0.74
N LEU A 238 -12.15 -12.74 -1.33
CA LEU A 238 -10.83 -13.14 -1.76
C LEU A 238 -9.78 -12.29 -1.04
N MET A 239 -8.80 -12.92 -0.40
CA MET A 239 -7.84 -12.23 0.46
C MET A 239 -6.40 -12.48 0.01
N TRP A 240 -5.66 -11.40 -0.22
CA TRP A 240 -4.22 -11.43 -0.49
C TRP A 240 -3.48 -10.70 0.62
N ARG A 241 -2.30 -11.24 0.93
CA ARG A 241 -1.26 -10.52 1.65
C ARG A 241 0.00 -10.57 0.80
N HIS A 242 0.55 -9.40 0.45
CA HIS A 242 1.72 -9.33 -0.42
C HIS A 242 2.62 -8.13 -0.07
N PHE A 243 3.93 -8.34 -0.12
CA PHE A 243 4.93 -7.30 -0.06
C PHE A 243 5.28 -6.83 -1.47
N PHE A 244 4.92 -5.59 -1.76
CA PHE A 244 5.27 -4.89 -2.99
C PHE A 244 6.53 -4.06 -2.77
N LYS A 245 7.57 -4.36 -3.52
CA LYS A 245 8.72 -3.47 -3.61
C LYS A 245 8.32 -2.20 -4.36
N LYS A 246 8.93 -1.06 -3.98
CA LYS A 246 8.74 0.21 -4.69
C LYS A 246 8.94 0.04 -6.20
N GLY A 247 7.92 0.39 -6.98
CA GLY A 247 7.90 0.31 -8.44
C GLY A 247 7.84 -1.11 -9.03
N GLU A 248 7.69 -2.14 -8.19
CA GLU A 248 7.32 -3.47 -8.66
C GLU A 248 5.93 -3.43 -9.26
N LYS A 249 5.73 -4.13 -10.38
CA LYS A 249 4.40 -4.31 -10.96
C LYS A 249 4.00 -5.75 -10.73
N PHE A 250 3.02 -5.94 -9.86
CA PHE A 250 2.53 -7.27 -9.53
C PHE A 250 1.00 -7.22 -9.49
N PRO A 251 0.34 -7.22 -10.65
CA PRO A 251 -1.11 -7.11 -10.70
C PRO A 251 -1.75 -8.35 -10.07
N LEU A 252 -2.80 -8.13 -9.29
CA LEU A 252 -3.70 -9.18 -8.84
C LEU A 252 -4.92 -9.16 -9.76
N GLU A 253 -5.25 -10.30 -10.35
CA GLU A 253 -6.32 -10.42 -11.34
C GLU A 253 -7.32 -11.47 -10.91
N ILE A 254 -8.60 -11.15 -11.12
CA ILE A 254 -9.74 -12.05 -10.89
C ILE A 254 -10.57 -12.05 -12.17
N LEU A 255 -10.67 -13.21 -12.82
CA LEU A 255 -11.60 -13.46 -13.90
C LEU A 255 -12.88 -14.06 -13.33
N TYR A 256 -14.02 -13.47 -13.66
CA TYR A 256 -15.33 -13.91 -13.19
C TYR A 256 -16.45 -13.63 -14.20
N THR A 257 -17.57 -14.31 -14.05
CA THR A 257 -18.83 -14.02 -14.76
C THR A 257 -19.94 -13.72 -13.75
N LEU A 258 -21.04 -13.10 -14.17
CA LEU A 258 -22.23 -12.90 -13.34
C LEU A 258 -23.36 -13.85 -13.74
N ASP A 259 -24.19 -14.24 -12.78
CA ASP A 259 -25.42 -14.98 -13.06
C ASP A 259 -26.31 -14.25 -14.07
N GLY A 260 -26.70 -14.96 -15.14
CA GLY A 260 -27.62 -14.44 -16.16
C GLY A 260 -26.95 -13.78 -17.37
N GLU A 261 -25.62 -13.80 -17.43
CA GLU A 261 -24.80 -13.50 -18.63
C GLU A 261 -24.40 -14.78 -19.37
#